data_AF-A0A6B3GV49-F1
#
_entry.id   AF-A0A6B3GV49-F1
#
_cell.length_a   1.000
_cell.length_b   1.000
_cell.length_c   1.000
_cell.angle_alpha   90.00
_cell.angle_beta   90.00
_cell.angle_gamma   90.00
#
_symmetry.space_group_name_H-M   'P 1'
#
loop_
_entity.id
_entity.type
_entity.pdbx_description
1 polymer ?
#
loop_
_entity_poly.entity_id
_entity_poly.type
_entity_poly.pdbx_seq_one_letter_code
_entity_poly.pdbx_strand_id
1 'polypeptide(L)' 'MPLTSALPLEALVDPVSGIVRAVAPVEHPAGAPPRYTAMTADVADARRLGAWPADRVSLGTTFGDPRGA' A
#
# COMPACT_ATOMS: atom_id res chain seq x y z
N MET A 1 -19.14 -13.69 14.68
CA MET A 1 -18.24 -13.08 13.67
C MET A 1 -16.83 -13.30 14.17
N PRO A 2 -15.96 -14.08 13.51
CA PRO A 2 -14.59 -14.16 13.96
C PRO A 2 -13.99 -12.76 13.87
N LEU A 3 -13.35 -12.32 14.95
CA LEU A 3 -12.54 -11.11 14.96
C LEU A 3 -11.40 -11.38 13.97
N THR A 4 -11.51 -10.87 12.74
CA THR A 4 -10.38 -10.85 11.82
C THR A 4 -9.32 -9.98 12.49
N SER A 5 -8.36 -10.61 13.16
CA SER A 5 -7.17 -9.92 13.63
C SER A 5 -6.59 -9.21 12.42
N ALA A 6 -6.46 -7.88 12.51
CA ALA A 6 -5.84 -7.12 11.44
C ALA A 6 -4.44 -7.71 11.21
N LEU A 7 -4.13 -8.04 9.95
CA LEU A 7 -2.80 -8.48 9.58
C LEU A 7 -1.83 -7.29 9.71
N PRO A 8 -0.58 -7.53 10.11
CA PRO A 8 0.43 -6.48 10.17
C PRO A 8 0.85 -6.08 8.73
N LEU A 9 1.42 -4.89 8.55
CA LEU A 9 1.77 -4.35 7.21
C LEU A 9 2.76 -5.24 6.47
N GLU A 10 3.64 -5.91 7.21
CA GLU A 10 4.66 -6.83 6.68
C GLU A 10 4.02 -8.03 5.96
N ALA A 11 2.74 -8.34 6.26
CA ALA A 11 2.00 -9.37 5.55
C ALA A 11 1.60 -8.96 4.12
N LEU A 12 1.71 -7.67 3.78
CA LEU A 12 1.47 -7.15 2.42
C LEU A 12 2.70 -7.27 1.52
N VAL A 13 3.88 -7.50 2.09
CA VAL A 13 5.09 -7.80 1.33
C VAL A 13 4.94 -9.17 0.69
N ASP A 14 5.20 -9.27 -0.61
CA ASP A 14 5.03 -10.51 -1.37
C ASP A 14 6.30 -11.37 -1.30
N PRO A 15 6.28 -12.50 -0.55
CA PRO A 15 7.47 -13.34 -0.40
C PRO A 15 7.65 -14.31 -1.57
N VAL A 16 6.67 -14.41 -2.48
CA VAL A 16 6.66 -15.44 -3.53
C VAL A 16 7.18 -14.86 -4.83
N SER A 17 6.56 -13.80 -5.34
CA SER A 17 6.95 -13.20 -6.62
C SER A 17 7.83 -11.96 -6.47
N GLY A 18 7.93 -11.43 -5.24
CA GLY A 18 8.74 -10.26 -4.91
C GLY A 18 8.22 -8.97 -5.54
N ILE A 19 6.93 -8.92 -5.90
CA ILE A 19 6.32 -7.74 -6.55
C ILE A 19 6.20 -6.60 -5.55
N VAL A 20 5.54 -6.82 -4.42
CA VAL A 20 5.49 -5.82 -3.33
C VAL A 20 6.67 -6.06 -2.40
N ARG A 21 7.54 -5.08 -2.27
CA ARG A 21 8.82 -5.21 -1.54
C ARG A 21 8.80 -4.55 -0.17
N ALA A 22 8.07 -3.45 -0.06
CA ALA A 22 7.87 -2.73 1.18
C ALA A 22 6.56 -1.95 1.11
N VAL A 23 5.96 -1.70 2.27
CA VAL A 23 4.79 -0.82 2.42
C VAL A 23 5.08 0.11 3.58
N ALA A 24 4.86 1.40 3.39
CA ALA A 24 5.10 2.42 4.39
C ALA A 24 4.02 3.50 4.37
N PRO A 25 3.70 4.11 5.53
CA PRO A 25 2.84 5.27 5.57
C PRO A 25 3.50 6.45 4.84
N VAL A 26 2.70 7.20 4.10
CA VAL A 26 3.11 8.49 3.53
C VAL A 26 2.90 9.57 4.58
N GLU A 27 3.85 10.50 4.68
CA GLU A 27 3.72 11.67 5.55
C GLU A 27 2.43 12.43 5.21
N HIS A 28 1.66 12.81 6.24
CA HIS A 28 0.38 13.51 6.05
C HIS A 28 0.64 14.89 5.43
N PRO A 29 0.17 15.17 4.21
CA PRO A 29 0.50 16.42 3.53
C PRO A 29 -0.12 17.63 4.23
N ALA A 30 0.62 18.72 4.31
CA ALA A 30 0.10 19.98 4.84
C ALA A 30 -1.17 20.41 4.09
N GLY A 31 -2.25 20.65 4.84
CA GLY A 31 -3.55 21.05 4.28
C GLY A 31 -4.43 19.90 3.76
N ALA A 32 -3.95 18.64 3.81
CA ALA A 32 -4.80 17.50 3.52
C ALA A 32 -5.92 17.36 4.57
N PRO A 33 -7.09 16.79 4.21
CA PRO A 33 -8.17 16.57 5.17
C PRO A 33 -7.69 15.73 6.37
N PRO A 34 -8.18 15.98 7.60
CA PRO A 34 -7.75 15.24 8.79
C PRO A 34 -7.95 13.73 8.71
N ARG A 35 -8.86 13.28 7.83
CA ARG A 35 -9.18 11.87 7.60
C ARG A 35 -8.45 11.24 6.42
N TYR A 36 -7.61 12.00 5.73
CA TYR A 36 -6.76 11.47 4.66
C TYR A 36 -5.69 10.55 5.24
N THR A 37 -5.63 9.33 4.73
CA THR A 37 -4.54 8.39 5.02
C THR A 37 -3.98 7.90 3.69
N ALA A 38 -2.66 7.74 3.64
CA ALA A 38 -1.95 7.29 2.46
C ALA A 38 -0.84 6.32 2.81
N MET A 39 -0.68 5.31 1.96
CA MET A 39 0.36 4.29 2.04
C MET A 39 1.07 4.22 0.69
N THR A 40 2.39 4.09 0.70
CA THR A 40 3.18 3.80 -0.51
C THR A 40 3.71 2.39 -0.44
N ALA A 41 3.66 1.70 -1.57
CA ALA A 41 4.34 0.42 -1.78
C ALA A 41 5.53 0.61 -2.71
N ASP A 42 6.69 0.05 -2.33
CA ASP A 42 7.80 -0.21 -3.25
C ASP A 42 7.46 -1.46 -4.07
N VAL A 43 7.45 -1.30 -5.40
CA VAL A 43 7.04 -2.33 -6.35
C VAL A 43 8.21 -2.71 -7.24
N ALA A 44 8.45 -4.00 -7.45
CA ALA A 44 9.43 -4.45 -8.43
C ALA A 44 9.12 -3.93 -9.85
N ASP A 45 10.12 -4.00 -10.74
CA ASP A 45 9.84 -3.88 -12.17
C ASP A 45 9.02 -5.07 -12.65
N ALA A 46 7.70 -4.90 -12.64
CA ALA A 46 6.73 -5.92 -13.01
C ALA A 46 6.36 -5.89 -14.50
N ARG A 47 7.01 -5.05 -15.32
CA ARG A 47 6.69 -4.91 -16.76
C ARG A 47 6.93 -6.19 -17.56
N ARG A 48 7.76 -7.09 -17.04
CA ARG A 48 7.93 -8.46 -17.57
C ARG A 48 6.67 -9.32 -17.48
N LEU A 49 5.71 -8.96 -16.63
CA LEU A 49 4.44 -9.67 -16.42
C LEU A 49 3.29 -9.06 -17.23
N GLY A 50 3.49 -7.90 -17.84
CA GLY A 50 2.49 -7.17 -18.62
C GLY A 50 2.61 -5.66 -18.45
N ALA A 51 1.78 -4.90 -19.18
CA ALA A 51 1.67 -3.47 -18.98
C ALA A 51 1.06 -3.20 -17.60
N TRP A 52 1.88 -2.67 -16.69
CA TRP A 52 1.49 -2.40 -15.31
C TRP A 52 1.39 -0.87 -15.09
N PRO A 53 0.26 -0.33 -14.58
CA PRO A 53 0.06 1.11 -14.46
C PRO A 53 0.87 1.81 -13.36
N ALA A 54 1.25 1.06 -12.31
CA ALA A 54 2.18 1.46 -11.26
C ALA A 54 3.47 0.62 -11.34
N ASP A 55 4.53 1.11 -11.97
CA ASP A 55 5.86 0.54 -11.88
C ASP A 55 6.68 1.26 -10.81
N ARG A 56 7.52 0.51 -10.07
CA ARG A 56 8.41 1.01 -9.00
C ARG A 56 7.73 1.55 -7.74
N VAL A 57 6.63 2.27 -7.86
CA VAL A 57 5.88 2.83 -6.73
C VAL A 57 4.39 2.73 -6.99
N SER A 58 3.63 2.30 -5.98
CA SER A 58 2.17 2.41 -5.95
C SER A 58 1.72 3.21 -4.74
N LEU A 59 0.59 3.92 -4.86
CA LEU A 59 0.00 4.73 -3.80
C LEU A 59 -1.43 4.24 -3.55
N GLY A 60 -1.72 3.93 -2.29
CA GLY A 60 -3.07 3.66 -1.78
C GLY A 60 -3.51 4.79 -0.86
N THR A 61 -4.76 5.24 -1.00
CA THR A 61 -5.31 6.36 -0.21
C THR A 61 -6.75 6.11 0.17
N THR A 62 -7.14 6.60 1.33
CA THR A 62 -8.50 6.52 1.87
C THR A 62 -8.86 7.79 2.62
N PHE A 63 -10.16 7.96 2.87
CA PHE A 63 -10.68 9.01 3.73
C PHE A 63 -11.51 8.39 4.85
N GLY A 64 -10.98 8.40 6.07
CA GLY A 64 -11.71 8.01 7.27
C GLY A 64 -11.77 6.51 7.55
N ASP A 65 -11.08 5.68 6.77
CA ASP A 65 -10.81 4.28 7.06
C ASP A 65 -9.37 3.90 6.73
N PRO A 66 -8.43 3.99 7.69
CA PRO A 66 -7.02 3.65 7.49
C PRO A 66 -6.77 2.21 7.00
N ARG A 67 -7.70 1.28 7.19
CA ARG A 67 -7.56 -0.10 6.69
C ARG A 67 -7.86 -0.23 5.19
N GLY A 68 -8.47 0.79 4.59
CA GLY A 68 -8.80 0.83 3.17
C GLY A 68 -7.74 1.55 2.32
N ALA A 69 -6.71 2.14 2.92
CA ALA A 69 -5.57 2.70 2.19
C ALA A 69 -4.55 1.62 1.82
#